data_AF-A0A1I6DJL8-F1
#
_entry.id   AF-A0A1I6DJL8-F1
#
_cell.length_a   1.000
_cell.length_b   1.000
_cell.length_c   1.000
_cell.angle_alpha   90.00
_cell.angle_beta   90.00
_cell.angle_gamma   90.00
#
_symmetry.space_group_name_H-M   'P 1'
#
loop_
_entity.id
_entity.type
_entity.pdbx_description
1 polymer ?
#
loop_
_entity_poly.entity_id
_entity_poly.type
_entity_poly.pdbx_seq_one_letter_code
_entity_poly.pdbx_strand_id
1 'polypeptide(L)'
;MTRTRLLLLAVVALLVAVVGVVVLRDPRGIAGTAVAGPSAAPTTTTPPATAPPVTTTAVTTSVPSPAKTPQGAPLAGKIKPGEQRKGVATFYDSDGGGACSYDPGPDPLTAAMNESDYENSAACGAFVLVQAGGKSITVRITNLCPAPCRPGQLDLSAEAFAMLAPPVKGEIPITWSLVSPETSKTIAIRYKSGSSQYWCGIQVLDHRNPVARLEVQAGGQWRQLKRAEYNYFLSENGAGCGGAIAVTDVHGERLVVNALPVRPDAVQATTLQFARAGE
;
A
#
# COMPACT_ATOMS: atom_id res chain seq x y z
N MET A 1 -37.15 29.46 42.10
CA MET A 1 -38.36 28.63 42.24
C MET A 1 -38.21 27.42 41.32
N THR A 2 -38.15 26.27 41.98
CA THR A 2 -38.16 24.88 41.53
C THR A 2 -39.12 24.58 40.37
N ARG A 3 -38.71 23.72 39.43
CA ARG A 3 -39.31 22.37 39.27
C ARG A 3 -38.64 21.52 38.18
N THR A 4 -37.85 20.58 38.67
CA THR A 4 -37.56 19.23 38.17
C THR A 4 -38.78 18.57 37.49
N ARG A 5 -38.57 17.92 36.34
CA ARG A 5 -39.31 16.69 35.98
C ARG A 5 -38.38 15.67 35.33
N LEU A 6 -38.60 14.45 35.76
CA LEU A 6 -37.77 13.26 35.73
C LEU A 6 -38.53 12.20 34.90
N LEU A 7 -37.79 11.27 34.27
CA LEU A 7 -38.19 9.94 33.76
C LEU A 7 -39.14 9.85 32.55
N LEU A 8 -38.78 9.03 31.55
CA LEU A 8 -39.06 7.59 31.59
C LEU A 8 -38.24 6.83 30.52
N LEU A 9 -37.57 5.76 30.96
CA LEU A 9 -36.98 4.73 30.11
C LEU A 9 -38.09 3.85 29.50
N ALA A 10 -37.91 3.41 28.26
CA ALA A 10 -38.58 2.22 27.73
C ALA A 10 -37.55 1.38 26.94
N VAL A 11 -37.02 0.36 27.62
CA VAL A 11 -36.24 -0.72 27.02
C VAL A 11 -37.22 -1.82 26.64
N VAL A 12 -37.35 -2.11 25.34
CA VAL A 12 -38.08 -3.28 24.85
C VAL A 12 -37.06 -4.26 24.31
N ALA A 13 -36.75 -5.29 25.11
CA ALA A 13 -36.00 -6.46 24.69
C ALA A 13 -36.98 -7.48 24.11
N LEU A 14 -36.78 -7.91 22.86
CA LEU A 14 -37.51 -9.03 22.28
C LEU A 14 -36.54 -10.17 21.96
N LEU A 15 -36.64 -11.22 22.77
CA LEU A 15 -36.01 -12.54 22.61
C LEU A 15 -36.81 -13.37 21.60
N VAL A 16 -36.15 -13.96 20.59
CA VAL A 16 -36.70 -15.12 19.86
C VAL A 16 -35.62 -16.17 19.56
N ALA A 17 -35.79 -17.28 20.27
CA ALA A 17 -35.50 -18.69 19.99
C ALA A 17 -34.33 -19.13 19.08
N VAL A 18 -33.41 -19.85 19.72
CA VAL A 18 -32.44 -20.79 19.14
C VAL A 18 -33.17 -22.07 18.72
N VAL A 19 -32.98 -22.52 17.47
CA VAL A 19 -33.28 -23.90 17.06
C VAL A 19 -31.96 -24.58 16.72
N GLY A 20 -31.56 -25.51 17.59
CA GLY A 20 -30.48 -26.44 17.33
C GLY A 20 -30.97 -27.61 16.48
N VAL A 21 -30.15 -28.02 15.52
CA VAL A 21 -30.20 -29.38 14.96
C VAL A 21 -28.82 -29.97 15.08
N VAL A 22 -28.71 -30.91 16.03
CA VAL A 22 -27.61 -31.85 16.17
C VAL A 22 -27.84 -32.96 15.15
N VAL A 23 -26.88 -33.19 14.26
CA VAL A 23 -26.78 -34.47 13.53
C VAL A 23 -25.44 -35.11 13.88
N LEU A 24 -25.56 -36.30 14.48
CA LEU A 24 -24.47 -37.16 14.92
C LEU A 24 -23.85 -37.93 13.74
N ARG A 25 -22.54 -38.21 13.91
CA ARG A 25 -21.78 -39.43 13.60
C ARG A 25 -21.13 -39.59 12.21
N ASP A 26 -19.80 -39.47 12.26
CA ASP A 26 -18.79 -40.24 11.50
C ASP A 26 -19.02 -41.77 11.56
N PRO A 27 -18.50 -42.52 10.57
CA PRO A 27 -17.21 -43.19 10.82
C PRO A 27 -16.24 -43.26 9.61
N ARG A 28 -14.98 -42.93 9.91
CA ARG A 28 -13.73 -43.70 9.68
C ARG A 28 -13.46 -44.42 8.34
N GLY A 29 -12.23 -44.20 7.88
CA GLY A 29 -11.45 -45.05 6.96
C GLY A 29 -11.20 -44.31 5.65
N ILE A 30 -9.98 -44.05 5.17
CA ILE A 30 -8.89 -45.00 4.94
C ILE A 30 -7.55 -44.26 5.10
N ALA A 31 -6.67 -44.79 5.95
CA ALA A 31 -5.26 -44.42 5.99
C ALA A 31 -4.53 -45.15 4.83
N GLY A 32 -3.98 -44.40 3.88
CA GLY A 32 -3.08 -44.91 2.86
C GLY A 32 -1.63 -44.62 3.27
N THR A 33 -0.93 -45.65 3.75
CA THR A 33 0.51 -45.60 4.03
C THR A 33 1.26 -46.00 2.76
N ALA A 34 2.11 -45.13 2.23
CA ALA A 34 3.01 -45.48 1.13
C ALA A 34 4.26 -46.19 1.68
N VAL A 35 4.50 -47.42 1.22
CA VAL A 35 5.64 -48.27 1.58
C VAL A 35 6.82 -47.93 0.68
N ALA A 36 7.96 -47.62 1.28
CA ALA A 36 9.26 -47.49 0.60
C ALA A 36 9.80 -48.89 0.23
N GLY A 37 10.18 -49.06 -1.04
CA GLY A 37 10.94 -50.23 -1.50
C GLY A 37 12.41 -49.86 -1.72
N PRO A 38 13.38 -50.61 -1.17
CA PRO A 38 14.78 -50.49 -1.55
C PRO A 38 15.05 -51.41 -2.75
N SER A 39 15.83 -50.94 -3.71
CA SER A 39 16.56 -51.84 -4.61
C SER A 39 17.89 -51.19 -5.01
N ALA A 40 18.96 -51.90 -4.70
CA ALA A 40 20.33 -51.50 -4.90
C ALA A 40 20.99 -52.32 -6.03
N ALA A 41 21.94 -51.65 -6.70
CA ALA A 41 23.12 -52.16 -7.41
C ALA A 41 22.92 -52.82 -8.81
N PRO A 42 23.94 -52.84 -9.71
CA PRO A 42 25.36 -52.62 -9.44
C PRO A 42 26.14 -51.63 -10.33
N THR A 43 27.30 -51.26 -9.79
CA THR A 43 28.46 -50.59 -10.40
C THR A 43 29.12 -51.41 -11.52
N THR A 44 29.58 -50.73 -12.57
CA THR A 44 30.64 -51.21 -13.46
C THR A 44 31.72 -50.14 -13.62
N THR A 45 32.94 -50.53 -13.27
CA THR A 45 34.20 -49.81 -13.41
C THR A 45 34.92 -50.24 -14.70
N THR A 46 35.45 -49.29 -15.48
CA THR A 46 36.42 -49.57 -16.56
C THR A 46 37.47 -48.42 -16.68
N PRO A 47 38.75 -48.72 -17.02
CA PRO A 47 39.97 -47.97 -16.62
C PRO A 47 40.40 -46.73 -17.45
N PRO A 48 41.48 -46.01 -17.04
CA PRO A 48 41.86 -44.70 -17.59
C PRO A 48 42.72 -44.80 -18.86
N ALA A 49 42.49 -43.87 -19.79
CA ALA A 49 43.29 -43.70 -21.00
C ALA A 49 44.18 -42.44 -20.91
N THR A 50 45.44 -42.67 -21.26
CA THR A 50 46.62 -41.81 -21.22
C THR A 50 46.51 -40.49 -22.00
N ALA A 51 47.10 -39.43 -21.44
CA ALA A 51 47.18 -38.07 -21.99
C ALA A 51 48.34 -37.90 -23.00
N PRO A 52 48.16 -37.05 -24.05
CA PRO A 52 49.25 -36.41 -24.79
C PRO A 52 49.51 -34.95 -24.33
N PRO A 53 50.64 -34.35 -24.73
CA PRO A 53 51.25 -33.19 -24.05
C PRO A 53 50.59 -31.85 -24.37
N VAL A 54 50.83 -30.95 -23.41
CA VAL A 54 50.30 -29.59 -23.26
C VAL A 54 50.90 -28.64 -24.29
N THR A 55 50.04 -27.90 -24.99
CA THR A 55 50.43 -26.67 -25.70
C THR A 55 49.80 -25.49 -24.95
N THR A 56 50.65 -24.69 -24.32
CA THR A 56 50.28 -23.53 -23.50
C THR A 56 49.84 -22.38 -24.39
N THR A 57 48.54 -22.20 -24.58
CA THR A 57 47.98 -20.95 -25.10
C THR A 57 47.48 -20.13 -23.92
N ALA A 58 48.07 -18.95 -23.71
CA ALA A 58 47.65 -18.00 -22.69
C ALA A 58 46.21 -17.54 -22.98
N VAL A 59 45.24 -18.08 -22.23
CA VAL A 59 43.88 -17.57 -22.18
C VAL A 59 43.87 -16.45 -21.15
N THR A 60 43.78 -15.21 -21.63
CA THR A 60 43.53 -14.04 -20.79
C THR A 60 42.17 -14.24 -20.13
N THR A 61 42.18 -14.62 -18.85
CA THR A 61 40.99 -14.69 -18.00
C THR A 61 40.52 -13.26 -17.74
N SER A 62 39.53 -12.80 -18.51
CA SER A 62 38.74 -11.64 -18.13
C SER A 62 37.95 -12.00 -16.87
N VAL A 63 38.36 -11.44 -15.74
CA VAL A 63 37.56 -11.45 -14.51
C VAL A 63 36.16 -10.92 -14.87
N PRO A 64 35.07 -11.66 -14.60
CA PRO A 64 33.75 -11.13 -14.83
C PRO A 64 33.57 -9.94 -13.88
N SER A 65 33.51 -8.75 -14.48
CA SER A 65 33.05 -7.55 -13.80
C SER A 65 31.73 -7.86 -13.10
N PRO A 66 31.51 -7.46 -11.84
CA PRO A 66 30.23 -7.69 -11.18
C PRO A 66 29.12 -7.13 -12.08
N ALA A 67 28.19 -8.00 -12.46
CA ALA A 67 27.04 -7.62 -13.26
C ALA A 67 26.33 -6.50 -12.50
N LYS A 68 26.27 -5.31 -13.11
CA LYS A 68 25.46 -4.21 -12.61
C LYS A 68 24.04 -4.75 -12.46
N THR A 69 23.55 -4.80 -11.23
CA THR A 69 22.13 -5.00 -10.92
C THR A 69 21.34 -4.06 -11.82
N PRO A 70 20.21 -4.48 -12.44
CA PRO A 70 19.42 -3.58 -13.25
C PRO A 70 19.08 -2.36 -12.39
N GLN A 71 19.54 -1.19 -12.83
CA GLN A 71 19.21 0.09 -12.22
C GLN A 71 17.68 0.18 -12.24
N GLY A 72 17.07 -0.01 -11.07
CA GLY A 72 15.63 -0.21 -10.94
C GLY A 72 14.85 0.94 -11.56
N ALA A 73 13.64 0.64 -12.07
CA ALA A 73 12.71 1.65 -12.54
C ALA A 73 12.57 2.79 -11.50
N PRO A 74 12.40 4.05 -11.94
CA PRO A 74 12.28 5.17 -11.02
C PRO A 74 11.15 4.93 -10.02
N LEU A 75 11.46 5.09 -8.72
CA LEU A 75 10.50 4.89 -7.62
C LEU A 75 9.43 5.98 -7.57
N ALA A 76 9.80 7.20 -7.96
CA ALA A 76 8.88 8.33 -8.07
C ALA A 76 8.35 8.47 -9.50
N GLY A 77 7.03 8.61 -9.61
CA GLY A 77 6.35 8.94 -10.86
C GLY A 77 6.10 10.45 -11.00
N LYS A 78 4.84 10.83 -11.15
CA LYS A 78 4.38 12.22 -11.26
C LYS A 78 4.53 12.99 -9.96
N ILE A 79 4.23 12.37 -8.83
CA ILE A 79 4.47 12.96 -7.51
C ILE A 79 5.91 12.68 -7.11
N LYS A 80 6.80 13.65 -7.40
CA LYS A 80 8.24 13.50 -7.20
C LYS A 80 8.81 14.48 -6.16
N PRO A 81 9.81 14.05 -5.37
CA PRO A 81 10.50 14.93 -4.43
C PRO A 81 11.16 16.13 -5.10
N GLY A 82 11.15 17.29 -4.44
CA GLY A 82 11.88 18.49 -4.87
C GLY A 82 11.32 19.24 -6.07
N GLU A 83 10.22 18.78 -6.67
CA GLU A 83 9.58 19.48 -7.79
C GLU A 83 8.41 20.35 -7.33
N GLN A 84 8.49 21.64 -7.66
CA GLN A 84 7.35 22.55 -7.57
C GLN A 84 6.53 22.49 -8.86
N ARG A 85 5.22 22.32 -8.70
CA ARG A 85 4.22 22.27 -9.75
C ARG A 85 3.38 23.54 -9.72
N LYS A 86 2.89 23.93 -10.89
CA LYS A 86 1.93 25.03 -11.06
C LYS A 86 0.60 24.46 -11.50
N GLY A 87 -0.48 25.12 -11.09
CA GLY A 87 -1.82 24.78 -11.53
C GLY A 87 -2.85 25.71 -10.96
N VAL A 88 -4.06 25.20 -10.84
CA VAL A 88 -5.20 25.89 -10.24
C VAL A 88 -5.80 25.02 -9.13
N ALA A 89 -6.44 25.66 -8.16
CA ALA A 89 -7.29 24.97 -7.20
C ALA A 89 -8.76 25.30 -7.48
N THR A 90 -9.60 24.27 -7.44
CA THR A 90 -11.06 24.36 -7.24
C THR A 90 -11.40 23.70 -5.89
N PHE A 91 -12.68 23.53 -5.58
CA PHE A 91 -13.08 22.80 -4.39
C PHE A 91 -14.36 21.97 -4.57
N TYR A 92 -14.50 20.95 -3.72
CA TYR A 92 -15.67 20.09 -3.60
C TYR A 92 -15.94 19.73 -2.12
N ASP A 93 -17.13 19.19 -1.85
CA ASP A 93 -17.47 18.68 -0.52
C ASP A 93 -16.81 17.31 -0.32
N SER A 94 -15.93 17.20 0.68
CA SER A 94 -15.14 16.00 0.97
C SER A 94 -15.41 15.51 2.38
N ASP A 95 -15.53 14.19 2.55
CA ASP A 95 -15.55 13.51 3.85
C ASP A 95 -14.21 12.84 4.19
N GLY A 96 -13.15 13.11 3.40
CA GLY A 96 -11.83 12.52 3.55
C GLY A 96 -11.65 11.14 2.90
N GLY A 97 -12.72 10.53 2.39
CA GLY A 97 -12.68 9.33 1.55
C GLY A 97 -12.24 9.62 0.11
N GLY A 98 -12.66 8.76 -0.81
CA GLY A 98 -12.46 8.92 -2.26
C GLY A 98 -11.84 7.72 -2.94
N ALA A 99 -11.33 7.93 -4.16
CA ALA A 99 -10.73 6.90 -5.00
C ALA A 99 -9.55 6.18 -4.32
N CYS A 100 -8.86 6.81 -3.36
CA CYS A 100 -7.80 6.16 -2.58
C CYS A 100 -8.28 5.13 -1.55
N SER A 101 -9.59 4.89 -1.45
CA SER A 101 -10.22 3.94 -0.53
C SER A 101 -9.82 4.15 0.95
N TYR A 102 -9.67 5.41 1.37
CA TYR A 102 -9.58 5.74 2.78
C TYR A 102 -10.98 5.79 3.39
N ASP A 103 -11.08 5.50 4.68
CA ASP A 103 -12.35 5.69 5.39
C ASP A 103 -12.66 7.18 5.48
N PRO A 104 -13.94 7.57 5.36
CA PRO A 104 -14.37 8.91 5.74
C PRO A 104 -13.91 9.24 7.16
N GLY A 105 -13.42 10.45 7.36
CA GLY A 105 -12.83 10.88 8.62
C GLY A 105 -12.88 12.39 8.79
N PRO A 106 -12.57 12.88 9.99
CA PRO A 106 -12.65 14.30 10.29
C PRO A 106 -11.49 15.11 9.67
N ASP A 107 -10.63 14.48 8.84
CA ASP A 107 -9.48 15.15 8.22
C ASP A 107 -9.99 16.16 7.18
N PRO A 108 -10.03 17.46 7.52
CA PRO A 108 -10.73 18.42 6.69
C PRO A 108 -9.85 18.89 5.53
N LEU A 109 -8.55 18.55 5.50
CA LEU A 109 -7.57 19.11 4.56
C LEU A 109 -7.15 18.06 3.55
N THR A 110 -8.04 17.78 2.61
CA THR A 110 -7.82 16.80 1.54
C THR A 110 -7.87 17.44 0.16
N ALA A 111 -7.37 16.71 -0.83
CA ALA A 111 -7.47 17.10 -2.23
C ALA A 111 -7.63 15.89 -3.15
N ALA A 112 -8.28 16.13 -4.29
CA ALA A 112 -8.31 15.24 -5.42
C ALA A 112 -7.35 15.72 -6.52
N MET A 113 -6.76 14.77 -7.25
CA MET A 113 -5.88 15.05 -8.40
C MET A 113 -6.51 14.57 -9.70
N ASN A 114 -6.17 15.21 -10.82
CA ASN A 114 -6.53 14.71 -12.15
C ASN A 114 -5.95 13.30 -12.41
N GLU A 115 -6.49 12.57 -13.40
CA GLU A 115 -6.04 11.22 -13.77
C GLU A 115 -4.53 11.10 -14.00
N SER A 116 -3.91 12.11 -14.62
CA SER A 116 -2.48 12.09 -14.92
C SER A 116 -1.63 12.19 -13.65
N ASP A 117 -1.95 13.09 -12.73
CA ASP A 117 -1.19 13.28 -11.50
C ASP A 117 -1.57 12.27 -10.40
N TYR A 118 -2.80 11.74 -10.42
CA TYR A 118 -3.24 10.65 -9.55
C TYR A 118 -2.46 9.34 -9.82
N GLU A 119 -2.09 9.13 -11.09
CA GLU A 119 -1.16 8.09 -11.55
C GLU A 119 -1.51 6.69 -11.00
N ASN A 120 -2.72 6.22 -11.30
CA ASN A 120 -3.20 4.91 -10.86
C ASN A 120 -3.04 4.69 -9.33
N SER A 121 -3.40 5.70 -8.54
CA SER A 121 -3.26 5.78 -7.07
C SER A 121 -1.83 5.86 -6.54
N ALA A 122 -0.82 6.10 -7.37
CA ALA A 122 0.53 6.36 -6.87
C ALA A 122 0.61 7.65 -6.03
N ALA A 123 -0.29 8.61 -6.27
CA ALA A 123 -0.41 9.82 -5.45
C ALA A 123 -1.14 9.62 -4.12
N CYS A 124 -1.82 8.49 -3.91
CA CYS A 124 -2.65 8.30 -2.73
C CYS A 124 -1.84 8.36 -1.43
N GLY A 125 -2.32 9.19 -0.50
CA GLY A 125 -1.68 9.43 0.77
C GLY A 125 -0.47 10.36 0.71
N ALA A 126 -0.12 10.90 -0.47
CA ALA A 126 0.85 11.97 -0.56
C ALA A 126 0.36 13.21 0.20
N PHE A 127 1.30 13.92 0.82
CA PHE A 127 1.04 15.25 1.36
C PHE A 127 1.67 16.29 0.44
N VAL A 128 0.90 17.31 0.05
CA VAL A 128 1.40 18.40 -0.78
C VAL A 128 1.22 19.74 -0.06
N LEU A 129 2.27 20.55 -0.08
CA LEU A 129 2.21 21.95 0.35
C LEU A 129 1.63 22.76 -0.80
N VAL A 130 0.46 23.35 -0.61
CA VAL A 130 -0.24 24.19 -1.58
C VAL A 130 -0.07 25.65 -1.19
N GLN A 131 0.27 26.50 -2.14
CA GLN A 131 0.49 27.93 -1.91
C GLN A 131 -0.35 28.77 -2.88
N ALA A 132 -1.00 29.80 -2.35
CA ALA A 132 -1.80 30.74 -3.13
C ALA A 132 -1.88 32.09 -2.41
N GLY A 133 -1.65 33.20 -3.12
CA GLY A 133 -1.85 34.55 -2.58
C GLY A 133 -1.12 34.83 -1.27
N GLY A 134 0.10 34.31 -1.11
CA GLY A 134 0.92 34.48 0.11
C GLY A 134 0.56 33.56 1.27
N LYS A 135 -0.45 32.69 1.13
CA LYS A 135 -0.82 31.67 2.13
C LYS A 135 -0.29 30.30 1.73
N SER A 136 -0.22 29.39 2.70
CA SER A 136 0.19 28.01 2.45
C SER A 136 -0.56 27.04 3.38
N ILE A 137 -0.94 25.88 2.84
CA ILE A 137 -1.57 24.78 3.58
C ILE A 137 -0.97 23.45 3.12
N THR A 138 -0.97 22.45 3.99
CA THR A 138 -0.64 21.07 3.61
C THR A 138 -1.93 20.27 3.51
N VAL A 139 -2.13 19.57 2.40
CA VAL A 139 -3.29 18.71 2.17
C VAL A 139 -2.86 17.29 1.85
N ARG A 140 -3.71 16.32 2.20
CA ARG A 140 -3.52 14.91 1.84
C ARG A 140 -4.27 14.57 0.55
N ILE A 141 -3.64 13.82 -0.34
CA ILE A 141 -4.30 13.32 -1.55
C ILE A 141 -5.11 12.07 -1.22
N THR A 142 -6.43 12.15 -1.36
CA THR A 142 -7.37 11.07 -1.01
C THR A 142 -8.29 10.67 -2.15
N ASN A 143 -8.35 11.45 -3.22
CA ASN A 143 -9.34 11.24 -4.26
C ASN A 143 -8.81 11.50 -5.68
N LEU A 144 -9.58 11.03 -6.67
CA LEU A 144 -9.40 11.29 -8.09
C LEU A 144 -10.44 12.33 -8.53
N CYS A 145 -9.99 13.38 -9.19
CA CYS A 145 -10.85 14.28 -9.95
C CYS A 145 -10.75 13.88 -11.43
N PRO A 146 -11.75 13.20 -12.01
CA PRO A 146 -11.73 12.86 -13.43
C PRO A 146 -11.81 14.12 -14.30
N ALA A 147 -11.80 13.94 -15.63
CA ALA A 147 -12.07 15.04 -16.55
C ALA A 147 -13.35 15.80 -16.14
N PRO A 148 -13.33 17.15 -16.11
CA PRO A 148 -12.40 18.04 -16.80
C PRO A 148 -11.20 18.56 -15.96
N CYS A 149 -10.87 17.96 -14.81
CA CYS A 149 -9.70 18.38 -14.04
C CYS A 149 -8.41 18.31 -14.86
N ARG A 150 -7.66 19.41 -14.89
CA ARG A 150 -6.46 19.58 -15.72
C ARG A 150 -5.21 19.01 -15.02
N PRO A 151 -4.18 18.56 -15.76
CA PRO A 151 -2.85 18.35 -15.20
C PRO A 151 -2.38 19.55 -14.38
N GLY A 152 -1.87 19.30 -13.17
CA GLY A 152 -1.49 20.32 -12.18
C GLY A 152 -2.63 20.88 -11.34
N GLN A 153 -3.90 20.65 -11.70
CA GLN A 153 -5.06 21.08 -10.89
C GLN A 153 -5.22 20.21 -9.64
N LEU A 154 -5.52 20.87 -8.52
CA LEU A 154 -5.98 20.23 -7.28
C LEU A 154 -7.44 20.61 -7.04
N ASP A 155 -8.30 19.64 -6.79
CA ASP A 155 -9.66 19.90 -6.32
C ASP A 155 -9.68 19.71 -4.80
N LEU A 156 -9.65 20.82 -4.06
CA LEU A 156 -9.46 20.82 -2.61
C LEU A 156 -10.77 20.50 -1.89
N SER A 157 -10.72 20.03 -0.65
CA SER A 157 -11.89 20.13 0.23
C SER A 157 -12.31 21.59 0.40
N ALA A 158 -13.59 21.83 0.62
CA ALA A 158 -14.14 23.18 0.85
C ALA A 158 -13.39 23.93 1.98
N GLU A 159 -13.06 23.22 3.06
CA GLU A 159 -12.29 23.75 4.19
C GLU A 159 -10.86 24.15 3.79
N ALA A 160 -10.16 23.30 3.02
CA ALA A 160 -8.82 23.61 2.55
C ALA A 160 -8.81 24.81 1.60
N PHE A 161 -9.76 24.88 0.67
CA PHE A 161 -9.87 26.03 -0.24
C PHE A 161 -10.14 27.33 0.52
N ALA A 162 -11.06 27.30 1.50
CA ALA A 162 -11.42 28.47 2.30
C ALA A 162 -10.23 29.06 3.09
N MET A 163 -9.24 28.24 3.45
CA MET A 163 -8.00 28.72 4.06
C MET A 163 -7.17 29.55 3.08
N LEU A 164 -7.15 29.19 1.79
CA LEU A 164 -6.40 29.90 0.75
C LEU A 164 -7.15 31.14 0.24
N ALA A 165 -8.44 31.01 -0.09
CA ALA A 165 -9.23 32.08 -0.68
C ALA A 165 -10.74 32.01 -0.33
N PRO A 166 -11.48 33.13 -0.43
CA PRO A 166 -12.94 33.11 -0.31
C PRO A 166 -13.57 32.16 -1.35
N PRO A 167 -14.51 31.26 -0.97
CA PRO A 167 -15.13 30.29 -1.87
C PRO A 167 -15.77 30.90 -3.13
N VAL A 168 -16.25 32.14 -3.05
CA VAL A 168 -16.83 32.89 -4.19
C VAL A 168 -15.86 33.06 -5.37
N LYS A 169 -14.54 32.90 -5.16
CA LYS A 169 -13.58 32.91 -6.28
C LYS A 169 -13.72 31.71 -7.21
N GLY A 170 -14.21 30.56 -6.72
CA GLY A 170 -14.41 29.31 -7.47
C GLY A 170 -13.11 28.61 -7.89
N GLU A 171 -12.19 29.35 -8.50
CA GLU A 171 -10.89 28.87 -8.97
C GLU A 171 -9.80 29.89 -8.61
N ILE A 172 -8.64 29.40 -8.15
CA ILE A 172 -7.47 30.23 -7.86
C ILE A 172 -6.18 29.63 -8.44
N PRO A 173 -5.22 30.45 -8.90
CA PRO A 173 -3.91 29.94 -9.26
C PRO A 173 -3.15 29.46 -8.01
N ILE A 174 -2.46 28.33 -8.13
CA ILE A 174 -1.67 27.73 -7.05
C ILE A 174 -0.29 27.27 -7.53
N THR A 175 0.63 27.16 -6.58
CA THR A 175 1.78 26.26 -6.68
C THR A 175 1.65 25.15 -5.66
N TRP A 176 2.20 23.98 -5.94
CA TRP A 176 2.27 22.91 -4.95
C TRP A 176 3.52 22.04 -5.10
N SER A 177 3.93 21.40 -4.01
CA SER A 177 5.09 20.50 -3.99
C SER A 177 4.86 19.36 -2.99
N LEU A 178 5.39 18.18 -3.30
CA LEU A 178 5.42 17.05 -2.36
C LEU A 178 6.18 17.43 -1.08
N VAL A 179 5.62 17.10 0.09
CA VAL A 179 6.26 17.29 1.39
C VAL A 179 6.14 16.04 2.26
N SER A 180 7.02 15.94 3.26
CA SER A 180 7.03 14.89 4.28
C SER A 180 6.74 15.55 5.65
N PRO A 181 5.45 15.68 6.04
CA PRO A 181 5.10 16.36 7.28
C PRO A 181 5.49 15.52 8.51
N GLU A 182 5.67 16.19 9.65
CA GLU A 182 5.73 15.50 10.93
C GLU A 182 4.38 14.85 11.26
N THR A 183 4.42 13.65 11.82
CA THR A 183 3.23 12.91 12.20
C THR A 183 3.47 12.09 13.46
N SER A 184 2.47 12.07 14.34
CA SER A 184 2.42 11.20 15.52
C SER A 184 1.92 9.79 15.17
N LYS A 185 1.38 9.59 13.96
CA LYS A 185 0.93 8.30 13.50
C LYS A 185 2.08 7.47 12.93
N THR A 186 1.94 6.16 13.07
CA THR A 186 2.81 5.17 12.46
C THR A 186 2.08 4.47 11.33
N ILE A 187 2.84 3.85 10.43
CA ILE A 187 2.29 3.07 9.32
C ILE A 187 1.36 1.99 9.87
N ALA A 188 0.21 1.82 9.25
CA ALA A 188 -0.70 0.71 9.49
C ALA A 188 -0.98 -0.06 8.20
N ILE A 189 -1.31 -1.34 8.34
CA ILE A 189 -1.67 -2.22 7.24
C ILE A 189 -3.15 -2.59 7.36
N ARG A 190 -3.85 -2.55 6.24
CA ARG A 190 -5.22 -3.05 6.13
C ARG A 190 -5.32 -4.06 5.01
N TYR A 191 -5.90 -5.22 5.31
CA TYR A 191 -6.32 -6.16 4.28
C TYR A 191 -7.72 -5.78 3.79
N LYS A 192 -7.92 -5.73 2.47
CA LYS A 192 -9.21 -5.39 1.87
C LYS A 192 -10.28 -6.41 2.28
N SER A 193 -11.53 -5.99 2.42
CA SER A 193 -12.68 -6.88 2.42
C SER A 193 -12.58 -7.96 1.32
N GLY A 194 -12.82 -9.22 1.70
CA GLY A 194 -12.65 -10.39 0.84
C GLY A 194 -11.23 -10.99 0.83
N SER A 195 -10.25 -10.41 1.53
CA SER A 195 -8.91 -10.98 1.64
C SER A 195 -8.91 -12.30 2.43
N SER A 196 -8.10 -13.24 1.98
CA SER A 196 -7.85 -14.55 2.58
C SER A 196 -6.42 -15.02 2.24
N GLN A 197 -6.08 -16.28 2.54
CA GLN A 197 -4.83 -16.89 2.09
C GLN A 197 -4.78 -17.16 0.58
N TYR A 198 -5.92 -17.15 -0.12
CA TYR A 198 -6.01 -17.46 -1.55
C TYR A 198 -5.97 -16.21 -2.43
N TRP A 199 -6.23 -15.04 -1.85
CA TRP A 199 -6.20 -13.74 -2.50
C TRP A 199 -6.14 -12.66 -1.42
N CYS A 200 -5.33 -11.63 -1.58
CA CYS A 200 -5.43 -10.47 -0.68
C CYS A 200 -5.12 -9.15 -1.40
N GLY A 201 -5.85 -8.11 -0.98
CA GLY A 201 -5.52 -6.73 -1.27
C GLY A 201 -4.93 -6.09 -0.02
N ILE A 202 -3.80 -5.42 -0.13
CA ILE A 202 -3.09 -4.79 0.98
C ILE A 202 -3.05 -3.27 0.75
N GLN A 203 -3.55 -2.50 1.71
CA GLN A 203 -3.43 -1.05 1.73
C GLN A 203 -2.47 -0.63 2.85
N VAL A 204 -1.60 0.33 2.54
CA VAL A 204 -0.73 0.98 3.51
C VAL A 204 -1.37 2.30 3.92
N LEU A 205 -1.45 2.53 5.21
CA LEU A 205 -2.09 3.69 5.81
C LEU A 205 -1.07 4.51 6.61
N ASP A 206 -1.39 5.78 6.82
CA ASP A 206 -0.68 6.69 7.73
C ASP A 206 0.84 6.80 7.47
N HIS A 207 1.27 6.51 6.25
CA HIS A 207 2.62 6.74 5.77
C HIS A 207 2.83 8.25 5.50
N ARG A 208 3.96 8.82 5.94
CA ARG A 208 4.25 10.25 5.71
C ARG A 208 4.76 10.56 4.29
N ASN A 209 5.34 9.56 3.62
CA ASN A 209 5.85 9.66 2.25
C ASN A 209 5.00 8.77 1.33
N PRO A 210 4.79 9.14 0.06
CA PRO A 210 4.09 8.29 -0.90
C PRO A 210 4.77 6.92 -1.01
N VAL A 211 3.98 5.86 -0.91
CA VAL A 211 4.49 4.50 -1.15
C VAL A 211 4.77 4.36 -2.63
N ALA A 212 5.95 3.89 -3.01
CA ALA A 212 6.28 3.54 -4.40
C ALA A 212 5.96 2.08 -4.69
N ARG A 213 6.36 1.18 -3.78
CA ARG A 213 6.33 -0.26 -3.98
C ARG A 213 5.91 -0.98 -2.71
N LEU A 214 5.15 -2.07 -2.87
CA LEU A 214 4.86 -3.03 -1.82
C LEU A 214 5.24 -4.43 -2.28
N GLU A 215 5.91 -5.17 -1.40
CA GLU A 215 6.33 -6.54 -1.62
C GLU A 215 5.88 -7.42 -0.46
N VAL A 216 5.60 -8.70 -0.73
CA VAL A 216 5.25 -9.69 0.30
C VAL A 216 6.26 -10.83 0.28
N GLN A 217 6.58 -11.37 1.46
CA GLN A 217 7.44 -12.55 1.56
C GLN A 217 6.64 -13.82 1.23
N ALA A 218 7.08 -14.56 0.22
CA ALA A 218 6.48 -15.83 -0.17
C ALA A 218 7.58 -16.83 -0.56
N GLY A 219 7.65 -17.96 0.15
CA GLY A 219 8.66 -19.00 -0.13
C GLY A 219 10.10 -18.51 0.00
N GLY A 220 10.38 -17.64 0.98
CA GLY A 220 11.72 -17.06 1.20
C GLY A 220 12.14 -15.98 0.20
N GLN A 221 11.27 -15.58 -0.72
CA GLN A 221 11.52 -14.53 -1.70
C GLN A 221 10.57 -13.34 -1.49
N TRP A 222 11.04 -12.13 -1.84
CA TRP A 222 10.18 -10.95 -1.90
C TRP A 222 9.48 -10.90 -3.25
N ARG A 223 8.15 -10.79 -3.24
CA ARG A 223 7.32 -10.65 -4.44
C ARG A 223 6.67 -9.29 -4.44
N GLN A 224 7.00 -8.47 -5.45
CA GLN A 224 6.33 -7.20 -5.66
C GLN A 224 4.87 -7.41 -6.06
N LEU A 225 3.97 -6.67 -5.42
CA LEU A 225 2.55 -6.67 -5.74
C LEU A 225 2.21 -5.52 -6.71
N LYS A 226 1.19 -5.74 -7.54
CA LYS A 226 0.67 -4.71 -8.44
C LYS A 226 -0.25 -3.77 -7.68
N ARG A 227 -0.06 -2.46 -7.82
CA ARG A 227 -0.97 -1.44 -7.32
C ARG A 227 -2.20 -1.34 -8.23
N ALA A 228 -3.38 -1.45 -7.64
CA ALA A 228 -4.65 -1.16 -8.29
C ALA A 228 -5.00 0.33 -8.18
N GLU A 229 -5.86 0.83 -9.07
CA GLU A 229 -6.26 2.25 -9.13
C GLU A 229 -6.94 2.80 -7.87
N TYR A 230 -7.34 1.93 -6.95
CA TYR A 230 -8.04 2.26 -5.72
C TYR A 230 -7.15 2.12 -4.46
N ASN A 231 -5.82 2.23 -4.62
CA ASN A 231 -4.81 2.25 -3.56
C ASN A 231 -4.69 0.95 -2.73
N TYR A 232 -4.87 -0.20 -3.39
CA TYR A 232 -4.52 -1.50 -2.83
C TYR A 232 -3.47 -2.18 -3.70
N PHE A 233 -2.62 -2.97 -3.07
CA PHE A 233 -1.65 -3.84 -3.72
C PHE A 233 -2.16 -5.27 -3.69
N LEU A 234 -2.22 -5.91 -4.85
CA LEU A 234 -2.95 -7.18 -5.00
C LEU A 234 -2.01 -8.37 -5.12
N SER A 235 -2.27 -9.40 -4.31
CA SER A 235 -1.75 -10.75 -4.51
C SER A 235 -2.89 -11.61 -5.07
N GLU A 236 -2.95 -11.73 -6.40
CA GLU A 236 -4.07 -12.36 -7.11
C GLU A 236 -4.18 -13.88 -6.87
N ASN A 237 -3.06 -14.53 -6.51
CA ASN A 237 -2.99 -15.95 -6.23
C ASN A 237 -2.74 -16.29 -4.75
N GLY A 238 -2.85 -15.30 -3.86
CA GLY A 238 -2.69 -15.48 -2.42
C GLY A 238 -1.24 -15.61 -1.94
N ALA A 239 -0.26 -15.64 -2.85
CA ALA A 239 1.14 -15.77 -2.47
C ALA A 239 1.57 -14.63 -1.52
N GLY A 240 2.10 -14.99 -0.35
CA GLY A 240 2.57 -14.04 0.65
C GLY A 240 1.47 -13.33 1.45
N CYS A 241 0.19 -13.66 1.25
CA CYS A 241 -0.88 -13.16 2.10
C CYS A 241 -0.68 -13.64 3.54
N GLY A 242 -0.66 -12.70 4.48
CA GLY A 242 -0.31 -12.94 5.88
C GLY A 242 1.19 -13.08 6.17
N GLY A 243 2.05 -12.99 5.15
CA GLY A 243 3.51 -12.95 5.30
C GLY A 243 4.04 -11.58 5.71
N ALA A 244 5.35 -11.48 5.90
CA ALA A 244 6.01 -10.20 6.10
C ALA A 244 5.84 -9.30 4.86
N ILE A 245 5.74 -7.99 5.09
CA ILE A 245 5.46 -6.99 4.05
C ILE A 245 6.63 -6.02 4.01
N ALA A 246 7.18 -5.74 2.83
CA ALA A 246 8.12 -4.66 2.64
C ALA A 246 7.44 -3.50 1.90
N VAL A 247 7.59 -2.30 2.44
CA VAL A 247 7.04 -1.06 1.86
C VAL A 247 8.22 -0.16 1.53
N THR A 248 8.32 0.27 0.26
CA THR A 248 9.32 1.22 -0.21
C THR A 248 8.65 2.53 -0.57
N ASP A 249 9.13 3.67 -0.06
CA ASP A 249 8.64 4.99 -0.44
C ASP A 249 9.29 5.53 -1.72
N VAL A 250 8.82 6.69 -2.18
CA VAL A 250 9.37 7.39 -3.35
C VAL A 250 10.78 7.96 -3.14
N HIS A 251 11.29 7.99 -1.90
CA HIS A 251 12.65 8.40 -1.57
C HIS A 251 13.63 7.21 -1.54
N GLY A 252 13.13 5.98 -1.62
CA GLY A 252 13.92 4.75 -1.64
C GLY A 252 14.11 4.11 -0.27
N GLU A 253 13.51 4.67 0.78
CA GLU A 253 13.53 4.01 2.09
C GLU A 253 12.63 2.78 2.05
N ARG A 254 13.15 1.66 2.53
CA ARG A 254 12.45 0.38 2.58
C ARG A 254 12.27 -0.09 4.01
N LEU A 255 11.02 -0.17 4.44
CA LEU A 255 10.63 -0.67 5.77
C LEU A 255 10.05 -2.08 5.65
N VAL A 256 10.31 -2.92 6.65
CA VAL A 256 9.79 -4.29 6.71
C VAL A 256 8.86 -4.43 7.90
N VAL A 257 7.58 -4.66 7.61
CA VAL A 257 6.54 -5.03 8.57
C VAL A 257 6.57 -6.54 8.76
N ASN A 258 6.61 -6.99 10.02
CA ASN A 258 6.48 -8.42 10.35
C ASN A 258 5.17 -9.01 9.82
N ALA A 259 5.09 -10.33 9.75
CA ALA A 259 3.88 -11.02 9.34
C ALA A 259 2.67 -10.58 10.19
N LEU A 260 1.59 -10.17 9.51
CA LEU A 260 0.33 -9.78 10.13
C LEU A 260 -0.76 -10.75 9.71
N PRO A 261 -1.68 -11.15 10.60
CA PRO A 261 -2.79 -12.02 10.20
C PRO A 261 -3.67 -11.34 9.15
N VAL A 262 -4.19 -12.13 8.20
CA VAL A 262 -5.16 -11.66 7.21
C VAL A 262 -6.50 -11.45 7.92
N ARG A 263 -6.72 -10.22 8.38
CA ARG A 263 -7.98 -9.76 9.00
C ARG A 263 -8.58 -8.70 8.08
N PRO A 264 -9.52 -9.05 7.20
CA PRO A 264 -10.17 -8.09 6.32
C PRO A 264 -10.76 -6.92 7.11
N ASP A 265 -10.60 -5.73 6.57
CA ASP A 265 -11.11 -4.44 7.06
C ASP A 265 -10.53 -3.98 8.42
N ALA A 266 -9.74 -4.81 9.10
CA ALA A 266 -9.04 -4.43 10.31
C ALA A 266 -7.79 -3.59 10.01
N VAL A 267 -7.71 -2.41 10.62
CA VAL A 267 -6.49 -1.58 10.63
C VAL A 267 -5.51 -2.16 11.64
N GLN A 268 -4.32 -2.57 11.17
CA GLN A 268 -3.28 -3.18 11.98
C GLN A 268 -2.08 -2.23 12.07
N ALA A 269 -1.99 -1.50 13.17
CA ALA A 269 -0.93 -0.52 13.41
C ALA A 269 0.44 -1.18 13.59
N THR A 270 1.50 -0.50 13.14
CA THR A 270 2.89 -0.87 13.36
C THR A 270 3.58 0.19 14.22
N THR A 271 4.86 0.00 14.53
CA THR A 271 5.71 1.03 15.16
C THR A 271 6.60 1.76 14.15
N LEU A 272 6.43 1.48 12.86
CA LEU A 272 7.30 1.96 11.79
C LEU A 272 6.76 3.26 11.19
N GLN A 273 7.66 4.12 10.73
CA GLN A 273 7.34 5.28 9.92
C GLN A 273 8.56 5.61 9.06
N PHE A 274 8.33 6.11 7.84
CA PHE A 274 9.43 6.58 7.00
C PHE A 274 10.14 7.77 7.66
N ALA A 275 11.44 7.87 7.42
CA ALA A 275 12.23 9.05 7.69
C ALA A 275 11.59 10.27 7.02
N ARG A 276 11.74 11.41 7.68
CA ARG A 276 11.33 12.68 7.11
C ARG A 276 12.24 13.00 5.94
N ALA A 277 11.65 13.29 4.79
CA ALA A 277 12.41 13.70 3.61
C ALA A 277 12.66 15.20 3.61
N GLY A 278 13.87 15.61 3.22
CA GLY A 278 14.25 17.03 3.11
C GLY A 278 14.91 17.63 4.36
N GLU A 279 15.35 16.79 5.30
CA GLU A 279 16.39 17.10 6.29
C GLU A 279 17.77 16.63 5.82
#